data_AF-A0A2A4PCH5-F1
#
_entry.id   AF-A0A2A4PCH5-F1
#
_cell.length_a   1.000
_cell.length_b   1.000
_cell.length_c   1.000
_cell.angle_alpha   90.00
_cell.angle_beta   90.00
_cell.angle_gamma   90.00
#
_symmetry.space_group_name_H-M   'P 1'
#
loop_
_entity.id
_entity.type
_entity.pdbx_description
1 polymer ?
#
loop_
_entity_poly.entity_id
_entity_poly.type
_entity_poly.pdbx_seq_one_letter_code
_entity_poly.pdbx_strand_id
1 'polypeptide(L)'
;MSLLALAFWAQFWLLNGLDKFLMRTELPFLIWFGRDRQDQFSNYFTRIGIDDSWVKPVLNSAGILEMITGLICVVCIIMLYKSNSVVDKRNAVIYALGSSAVLFTGFCAFDVIVGDRAELLEHSTYIGVIMACYIVALVESRLIPPEPGQMRKVKANVRFL
;
A
#
# COMPACT_ATOMS: atom_id res chain seq x y z
N MET A 1 1.70 -16.53 3.14
CA MET A 1 1.64 -15.53 2.05
C MET A 1 1.39 -14.12 2.58
N SER A 2 0.48 -13.91 3.53
CA SER A 2 0.14 -12.59 4.06
C SER A 2 1.34 -11.73 4.48
N LEU A 3 2.33 -12.31 5.18
CA LEU A 3 3.57 -11.60 5.54
C LEU A 3 4.36 -11.11 4.33
N LEU A 4 4.54 -11.97 3.32
CA LEU A 4 5.29 -11.65 2.11
C LEU A 4 4.61 -10.51 1.34
N ALA A 5 3.29 -10.57 1.22
CA ALA A 5 2.51 -9.50 0.59
C ALA A 5 2.71 -8.16 1.33
N LEU A 6 2.60 -8.14 2.66
CA LEU A 6 2.78 -6.91 3.43
C LEU A 6 4.22 -6.39 3.38
N ALA A 7 5.22 -7.28 3.41
CA ALA A 7 6.63 -6.89 3.28
C ALA A 7 6.92 -6.28 1.90
N PHE A 8 6.38 -6.87 0.84
CA PHE A 8 6.46 -6.32 -0.51
C PHE A 8 5.85 -4.92 -0.57
N TRP A 9 4.61 -4.73 -0.09
CA TRP A 9 3.94 -3.44 -0.13
C TRP A 9 4.63 -2.39 0.77
N ALA A 10 5.15 -2.78 1.93
CA ALA A 10 5.95 -1.90 2.77
C ALA A 10 7.21 -1.41 2.03
N GLN A 11 7.98 -2.31 1.43
CA GLN A 11 9.15 -1.95 0.66
C GLN A 11 8.79 -1.07 -0.54
N PHE A 12 7.77 -1.45 -1.31
CA PHE A 12 7.29 -0.72 -2.47
C PHE A 12 6.98 0.75 -2.12
N TRP A 13 6.17 0.97 -1.10
CA TRP A 13 5.74 2.31 -0.72
C TRP A 13 6.87 3.15 -0.10
N LEU A 14 7.71 2.55 0.73
CA LEU A 14 8.84 3.25 1.34
C LEU A 14 9.86 3.66 0.28
N LEU A 15 10.21 2.77 -0.66
CA LEU A 15 11.16 3.09 -1.72
C LEU A 15 10.59 4.12 -2.69
N ASN A 16 9.32 4.01 -3.10
CA ASN A 16 8.67 5.00 -3.97
C ASN A 16 8.55 6.38 -3.32
N GLY A 17 8.23 6.41 -2.03
CA GLY A 17 8.16 7.65 -1.26
C GLY A 17 9.53 8.31 -1.14
N LEU A 18 10.55 7.53 -0.78
CA LEU A 18 11.94 7.99 -0.70
C LEU A 18 12.47 8.49 -2.05
N ASP A 19 12.07 7.88 -3.16
CA ASP A 19 12.50 8.25 -4.50
C ASP A 19 12.25 9.74 -4.81
N LYS A 20 11.14 10.28 -4.30
CA LYS A 20 10.75 11.69 -4.50
C LYS A 20 11.61 12.69 -3.73
N PHE A 21 12.34 12.24 -2.71
CA PHE A 21 13.23 13.08 -1.91
C PHE A 21 14.71 12.85 -2.24
N LEU A 22 15.07 11.65 -2.69
CA LEU A 22 16.45 11.21 -2.92
C LEU A 22 16.84 11.15 -4.40
N MET A 23 15.95 11.57 -5.31
CA MET A 23 16.19 11.60 -6.74
C MET A 23 17.57 12.20 -7.09
N ARG A 24 18.40 11.44 -7.81
CA ARG A 24 19.76 11.81 -8.23
C ARG A 24 20.69 12.25 -7.08
N THR A 25 20.46 11.75 -5.88
CA THR A 25 21.31 12.04 -4.72
C THR A 25 22.43 11.01 -4.59
N GLU A 26 23.66 11.50 -4.40
CA GLU A 26 24.80 10.67 -4.03
C GLU A 26 24.72 10.35 -2.53
N LEU A 27 24.50 9.08 -2.18
CA LEU A 27 24.58 8.60 -0.81
C LEU A 27 25.98 8.03 -0.54
N PRO A 28 26.42 7.90 0.73
CA PRO A 28 27.79 7.50 1.06
C PRO A 28 28.25 6.15 0.48
N PHE A 29 27.32 5.29 0.06
CA PHE A 29 27.57 3.93 -0.42
C PHE A 29 26.88 3.60 -1.76
N LEU A 30 26.06 4.49 -2.32
CA LEU A 30 25.38 4.27 -3.60
C LEU A 30 24.89 5.59 -4.22
N ILE A 31 24.72 5.60 -5.54
CA ILE A 31 24.02 6.69 -6.25
C ILE A 31 22.56 6.31 -6.39
N TRP A 32 21.66 7.15 -5.88
CA TRP A 32 20.22 6.95 -6.00
C TRP A 32 19.73 7.50 -7.34
N PHE A 33 19.68 6.63 -8.37
CA PHE A 33 19.30 6.97 -9.75
C PHE A 33 17.80 7.25 -9.99
N GLY A 34 17.01 7.39 -8.92
CA GLY A 34 15.55 7.57 -8.91
C GLY A 34 14.93 8.32 -10.09
N ARG A 35 13.68 7.99 -10.41
CA ARG A 35 13.03 8.53 -11.62
C ARG A 35 12.80 10.02 -11.47
N ASP A 36 13.18 10.78 -12.51
CA ASP A 36 12.91 12.20 -12.56
C ASP A 36 11.42 12.47 -12.84
N ARG A 37 10.67 12.73 -11.76
CA ARG A 37 9.24 13.03 -11.83
C ARG A 37 8.97 14.52 -12.00
N GLN A 38 9.99 15.39 -11.90
CA GLN A 38 9.78 16.83 -11.97
C GLN A 38 9.38 17.24 -13.40
N ASP A 39 10.11 16.78 -14.40
CA ASP A 39 9.80 17.05 -15.82
C ASP A 39 8.45 16.43 -16.22
N GLN A 40 8.14 15.23 -15.70
CA GLN A 40 6.88 14.55 -15.97
C GLN A 40 5.68 15.37 -15.41
N PHE A 41 5.78 15.85 -14.16
CA PHE A 41 4.71 16.62 -13.52
C PHE A 41 4.58 18.05 -14.07
N SER A 42 5.69 18.68 -14.47
CA SER A 42 5.65 19.98 -15.19
C SER A 42 4.84 19.87 -16.48
N ASN A 43 5.05 18.79 -17.25
CA ASN A 43 4.27 18.51 -18.44
C ASN A 43 2.78 18.26 -18.14
N TYR A 44 2.45 17.56 -17.04
CA TYR A 44 1.07 17.39 -16.62
C TYR A 44 0.40 18.72 -16.29
N PHE A 45 1.07 19.57 -15.50
CA PHE A 45 0.50 20.81 -15.00
C PHE A 45 0.29 21.82 -16.12
N THR A 46 1.25 21.90 -17.05
CA THR A 46 1.11 22.66 -18.29
C THR A 46 -0.14 22.27 -19.08
N ARG A 47 -0.45 20.97 -19.20
CA ARG A 47 -1.64 20.48 -19.93
C ARG A 47 -2.96 20.88 -19.28
N ILE A 48 -3.01 20.94 -17.95
CA ILE A 48 -4.22 21.27 -17.19
C ILE A 48 -4.26 22.75 -16.74
N GLY A 49 -3.31 23.57 -17.21
CA GLY A 49 -3.25 25.01 -16.93
C GLY A 49 -2.87 25.36 -15.49
N ILE A 50 -2.16 24.48 -14.78
CA ILE A 50 -1.62 24.72 -13.44
C ILE A 50 -0.17 25.22 -13.55
N ASP A 51 0.19 26.16 -12.68
CA ASP A 51 1.54 26.72 -12.61
C ASP A 51 2.58 25.72 -12.07
N ASP A 52 3.77 25.74 -12.65
CA ASP A 52 4.89 24.84 -12.31
C ASP A 52 5.36 24.96 -10.85
N SER A 53 5.09 26.08 -10.18
CA SER A 53 5.39 26.24 -8.75
C SER A 53 4.70 25.19 -7.86
N TRP A 54 3.60 24.60 -8.34
CA TRP A 54 2.87 23.54 -7.62
C TRP A 54 3.48 22.14 -7.79
N VAL A 55 4.38 21.92 -8.76
CA VAL A 55 4.94 20.59 -9.05
C VAL A 55 5.64 20.00 -7.84
N LYS A 56 6.57 20.76 -7.23
CA LYS A 56 7.33 20.30 -6.06
C LYS A 56 6.42 20.05 -4.83
N PRO A 57 5.51 20.96 -4.44
CA PRO A 57 4.55 20.69 -3.38
C PRO A 57 3.75 19.40 -3.59
N VAL A 58 3.21 19.18 -4.79
CA VAL A 58 2.40 17.98 -5.08
C VAL A 58 3.24 16.71 -5.04
N LEU A 59 4.46 16.73 -5.62
CA LEU A 59 5.39 15.60 -5.54
C LEU A 59 5.78 15.27 -4.09
N ASN A 60 6.09 16.29 -3.28
CA ASN A 60 6.42 16.10 -1.87
C ASN A 60 5.23 15.54 -1.09
N SER A 61 4.02 16.05 -1.33
CA SER A 61 2.80 15.52 -0.71
C SER A 61 2.56 14.06 -1.10
N ALA A 62 2.72 13.71 -2.38
CA ALA A 62 2.63 12.32 -2.83
C ALA A 62 3.66 11.43 -2.12
N GLY A 63 4.92 11.86 -2.03
CA GLY A 63 5.97 11.10 -1.34
C GLY A 63 5.70 10.90 0.16
N ILE A 64 5.15 11.91 0.84
CA ILE A 64 4.73 11.79 2.24
C ILE A 64 3.60 10.76 2.37
N LEU A 65 2.58 10.81 1.51
CA LEU A 65 1.45 9.87 1.55
C LEU A 65 1.90 8.42 1.29
N GLU A 66 2.82 8.22 0.34
CA GLU A 66 3.43 6.92 0.07
C GLU A 66 4.21 6.42 1.28
N MET A 67 5.06 7.26 1.89
CA MET A 67 5.80 6.89 3.09
C MET A 67 4.87 6.51 4.26
N ILE A 68 3.81 7.29 4.48
CA ILE A 68 2.78 6.98 5.51
C ILE A 68 2.16 5.62 5.23
N THR A 69 1.82 5.32 3.97
CA THR A 69 1.24 4.04 3.57
C THR A 69 2.22 2.88 3.79
N GLY A 70 3.50 3.09 3.49
CA GLY A 70 4.58 2.15 3.80
C GLY A 70 4.73 1.90 5.31
N LEU A 71 4.66 2.95 6.12
CA LEU A 71 4.71 2.83 7.58
C LEU A 71 3.49 2.10 8.15
N ILE A 72 2.29 2.31 7.60
CA ILE A 72 1.10 1.52 7.94
C ILE A 72 1.36 0.03 7.66
N CYS A 73 1.97 -0.31 6.52
CA CYS A 73 2.33 -1.69 6.21
C CYS A 73 3.32 -2.27 7.23
N VAL A 74 4.34 -1.50 7.64
CA VAL A 74 5.31 -1.92 8.68
C VAL A 74 4.62 -2.17 10.03
N VAL A 75 3.74 -1.28 10.46
CA VAL A 75 2.96 -1.45 11.70
C VAL A 75 2.11 -2.72 11.61
N CYS A 76 1.46 -2.97 10.47
CA CYS A 76 0.66 -4.17 10.26
C CYS A 76 1.51 -5.45 10.25
N ILE A 77 2.74 -5.43 9.75
CA ILE A 77 3.69 -6.54 9.87
C ILE A 77 3.99 -6.83 11.35
N ILE A 78 4.25 -5.79 12.15
CA ILE A 78 4.50 -5.96 13.60
C ILE A 78 3.27 -6.57 14.28
N MET A 79 2.06 -6.12 13.93
CA MET A 79 0.81 -6.69 14.44
C MET A 79 0.63 -8.16 14.06
N LEU A 80 1.00 -8.56 12.84
CA LEU A 80 0.93 -9.96 12.41
C LEU A 80 1.80 -10.88 13.27
N TYR A 81 2.98 -10.41 13.69
CA TYR A 81 3.89 -11.19 14.53
C TYR A 81 3.52 -11.17 16.01
N LYS A 82 3.10 -10.02 16.55
CA LYS A 82 2.88 -9.85 17.99
C LYS A 82 1.50 -10.32 18.47
N SER A 83 0.46 -10.22 17.65
CA SER A 83 -0.88 -10.59 18.10
C SER A 83 -1.08 -12.11 18.03
N ASN A 84 -1.75 -12.67 19.04
CA ASN A 84 -2.27 -14.03 19.00
C ASN A 84 -3.70 -14.08 18.44
N SER A 85 -4.38 -12.94 18.37
CA SER A 85 -5.76 -12.84 17.88
C SER A 85 -5.81 -12.99 16.36
N VAL A 86 -6.57 -13.97 15.89
CA VAL A 86 -6.87 -14.16 14.45
C VAL A 86 -7.54 -12.91 13.85
N VAL A 87 -8.38 -12.22 14.65
CA VAL A 87 -9.07 -11.00 14.22
C VAL A 87 -8.08 -9.87 13.97
N ASP A 88 -7.11 -9.67 14.87
CA ASP A 88 -6.11 -8.61 14.73
C ASP A 88 -5.21 -8.86 13.52
N LYS A 89 -4.82 -10.13 13.30
CA LYS A 89 -4.02 -10.52 12.14
C LYS A 89 -4.76 -10.24 10.83
N ARG A 90 -6.06 -10.58 10.79
CA ARG A 90 -6.92 -10.27 9.63
C ARG A 90 -7.03 -8.77 9.42
N ASN A 91 -7.25 -8.00 10.48
CA ASN A 91 -7.36 -6.55 10.41
C ASN A 91 -6.04 -5.90 9.94
N ALA A 92 -4.88 -6.40 10.37
CA ALA A 92 -3.59 -5.94 9.90
C ALA A 92 -3.44 -6.08 8.37
N VAL A 93 -3.88 -7.22 7.81
CA VAL A 93 -3.87 -7.40 6.34
C VAL A 93 -4.85 -6.44 5.65
N ILE A 94 -6.07 -6.29 6.19
CA ILE A 94 -7.07 -5.38 5.65
C ILE A 94 -6.56 -3.93 5.64
N TYR A 95 -5.93 -3.48 6.73
CA TYR A 95 -5.44 -2.11 6.84
C TYR A 95 -4.28 -1.84 5.89
N ALA A 96 -3.30 -2.74 5.78
CA ALA A 96 -2.17 -2.56 4.88
C ALA A 96 -2.56 -2.60 3.39
N LEU A 97 -3.37 -3.59 2.99
CA LEU A 97 -3.83 -3.70 1.60
C LEU A 97 -4.86 -2.62 1.26
N GLY A 98 -5.73 -2.28 2.21
CA GLY A 98 -6.75 -1.24 2.07
C GLY A 98 -6.14 0.15 1.92
N SER A 99 -5.14 0.52 2.73
CA SER A 99 -4.45 1.81 2.58
C SER A 99 -3.75 1.93 1.23
N SER A 100 -3.10 0.85 0.79
CA SER A 100 -2.47 0.77 -0.54
C SER A 100 -3.50 0.95 -1.67
N ALA A 101 -4.65 0.28 -1.57
CA ALA A 101 -5.72 0.38 -2.56
C ALA A 101 -6.31 1.80 -2.64
N VAL A 102 -6.51 2.45 -1.49
CA VAL A 102 -6.99 3.85 -1.43
C VAL A 102 -5.99 4.78 -2.12
N LEU A 103 -4.70 4.65 -1.83
CA LEU A 103 -3.69 5.53 -2.42
C LEU A 103 -3.59 5.34 -3.94
N PHE A 104 -3.55 4.09 -4.43
CA PHE A 104 -3.56 3.84 -5.87
C PHE A 104 -4.82 4.30 -6.56
N THR A 105 -5.97 4.22 -5.89
CA THR A 105 -7.22 4.76 -6.45
C THR A 105 -7.11 6.28 -6.63
N GLY A 106 -6.52 6.97 -5.66
CA GLY A 106 -6.20 8.39 -5.77
C GLY A 106 -5.26 8.70 -6.94
N PHE A 107 -4.20 7.89 -7.12
CA PHE A 107 -3.29 8.03 -8.26
C PHE A 107 -4.00 7.78 -9.59
N CYS A 108 -4.81 6.74 -9.71
CA CYS A 108 -5.60 6.48 -10.93
C CYS A 108 -6.52 7.66 -11.27
N ALA A 109 -7.16 8.26 -10.27
CA ALA A 109 -8.00 9.43 -10.47
C ALA A 109 -7.17 10.62 -11.00
N PHE A 110 -5.99 10.86 -10.43
CA PHE A 110 -5.05 11.87 -10.91
C PHE A 110 -4.60 11.60 -12.35
N ASP A 111 -4.21 10.36 -12.68
CA ASP A 111 -3.74 9.98 -14.02
C ASP A 111 -4.81 10.21 -15.09
N VAL A 112 -6.10 9.98 -14.76
CA VAL A 112 -7.22 10.30 -15.65
C VAL A 112 -7.32 11.80 -15.88
N ILE A 113 -7.16 12.62 -14.84
CA ILE A 113 -7.24 14.08 -14.91
C ILE A 113 -6.11 14.66 -15.77
N VAL A 114 -4.88 14.19 -15.57
CA VAL A 114 -3.70 14.65 -16.33
C VAL A 114 -3.53 13.97 -17.69
N GLY A 115 -4.36 12.97 -17.97
CA GLY A 115 -4.38 12.22 -19.22
C GLY A 115 -3.20 11.27 -19.40
N ASP A 116 -2.58 10.78 -18.32
CA ASP A 116 -1.51 9.80 -18.41
C ASP A 116 -2.07 8.37 -18.46
N ARG A 117 -2.10 7.78 -19.66
CA ARG A 117 -2.61 6.42 -19.84
C ARG A 117 -1.62 5.33 -19.46
N ALA A 118 -0.33 5.62 -19.44
CA ALA A 118 0.70 4.66 -19.09
C ALA A 118 0.74 4.46 -17.57
N GLU A 119 0.80 5.55 -16.80
CA GLU A 119 0.77 5.49 -15.33
C GLU A 119 -0.59 4.96 -14.83
N LEU A 120 -1.71 5.32 -15.49
CA LEU A 120 -3.03 4.77 -15.16
C LEU A 120 -3.08 3.24 -15.30
N LEU A 121 -2.47 2.69 -16.36
CA LEU A 121 -2.42 1.24 -16.57
C LEU A 121 -1.56 0.56 -15.49
N GLU A 122 -0.43 1.17 -15.14
CA GLU A 122 0.47 0.67 -14.10
C GLU A 122 -0.22 0.66 -12.72
N HIS A 123 -0.81 1.78 -12.29
CA HIS A 123 -1.52 1.89 -11.03
C HIS A 123 -2.77 0.98 -10.96
N SER A 124 -3.50 0.85 -12.08
CA SER A 124 -4.64 -0.09 -12.15
C SER A 124 -4.20 -1.54 -12.01
N THR A 125 -3.03 -1.88 -12.58
CA THR A 125 -2.45 -3.23 -12.44
C THR A 125 -2.07 -3.51 -10.99
N TYR A 126 -1.52 -2.52 -10.27
CA TYR A 126 -1.23 -2.67 -8.85
C TYR A 126 -2.48 -2.89 -7.99
N ILE A 127 -3.60 -2.23 -8.30
CA ILE A 127 -4.89 -2.54 -7.66
C ILE A 127 -5.28 -4.01 -7.91
N GLY A 128 -5.08 -4.51 -9.15
CA GLY A 128 -5.24 -5.93 -9.48
C GLY A 128 -4.42 -6.87 -8.60
N VAL A 129 -3.13 -6.56 -8.40
CA VAL A 129 -2.24 -7.33 -7.53
C VAL A 129 -2.69 -7.25 -6.06
N ILE A 130 -3.13 -6.09 -5.57
CA ILE A 130 -3.68 -5.94 -4.22
C ILE A 130 -4.91 -6.83 -4.03
N MET A 131 -5.82 -6.84 -5.00
CA MET A 131 -7.00 -7.71 -4.95
C MET A 131 -6.61 -9.19 -4.91
N ALA A 132 -5.62 -9.61 -5.71
CA ALA A 132 -5.11 -10.98 -5.66
C ALA A 132 -4.51 -11.31 -4.28
N CYS A 133 -3.68 -10.42 -3.71
CA CYS A 133 -3.13 -10.58 -2.35
C CYS A 133 -4.25 -10.70 -1.31
N TYR A 134 -5.29 -9.89 -1.43
CA TYR A 134 -6.44 -9.89 -0.52
C TYR A 134 -7.21 -11.22 -0.59
N ILE A 135 -7.50 -11.73 -1.79
CA ILE A 135 -8.16 -13.02 -1.98
C ILE A 135 -7.33 -14.14 -1.36
N VAL A 136 -6.02 -14.17 -1.60
CA VAL A 136 -5.15 -15.18 -1.00
C VAL A 136 -5.16 -15.10 0.52
N ALA A 137 -5.09 -13.89 1.10
CA ALA A 137 -5.18 -13.71 2.55
C ALA A 137 -6.53 -14.17 3.13
N LEU A 138 -7.63 -13.96 2.41
CA LEU A 138 -8.93 -14.49 2.81
C LEU A 138 -8.94 -16.03 2.81
N VAL A 139 -8.36 -16.65 1.79
CA VAL A 139 -8.25 -18.12 1.73
C VAL A 139 -7.38 -18.63 2.89
N GLU A 140 -6.23 -18.00 3.15
CA GLU A 140 -5.37 -18.35 4.29
C GLU A 140 -6.13 -18.29 5.62
N SER A 141 -6.95 -17.26 5.82
CA SER A 141 -7.72 -17.09 7.05
C SER A 141 -8.73 -18.21 7.31
N ARG A 142 -9.23 -18.86 6.25
CA ARG A 142 -10.19 -19.97 6.34
C ARG A 142 -9.53 -21.32 6.60
N LEU A 143 -8.25 -21.47 6.26
CA LEU A 143 -7.49 -22.70 6.49
C LEU A 143 -6.96 -22.81 7.93
N ILE A 144 -6.96 -21.71 8.68
CA ILE A 144 -6.57 -21.71 10.10
C ILE A 144 -7.74 -22.29 10.92
N PRO A 145 -7.57 -23.45 11.58
CA PRO A 145 -8.64 -24.03 12.37
C PRO A 145 -9.01 -23.11 13.54
N PRO A 146 -10.30 -23.04 13.92
CA PRO A 146 -10.75 -22.19 15.03
C PRO A 146 -10.06 -22.61 16.34
N GLU A 147 -9.76 -21.63 17.20
CA GLU A 147 -9.10 -21.92 18.48
C GLU A 147 -9.92 -22.92 19.32
N PRO A 148 -9.26 -23.82 20.07
CA PRO A 148 -9.95 -24.81 20.92
C PRO A 148 -10.99 -24.18 21.88
N GLY A 149 -10.77 -22.93 22.30
CA GLY A 149 -11.68 -22.17 23.16
C GLY A 149 -12.98 -21.70 22.47
N GLN A 150 -12.97 -21.47 21.16
CA GLN A 150 -14.18 -21.13 20.40
C GLN A 150 -15.11 -22.34 20.23
N MET A 151 -14.53 -23.53 20.02
CA MET A 151 -15.31 -24.78 19.94
C MET A 151 -16.00 -25.14 21.27
N ARG A 152 -15.41 -24.79 22.42
CA ARG A 152 -16.06 -24.97 23.73
C ARG A 152 -17.29 -24.07 23.93
N LYS A 153 -17.24 -22.80 23.49
CA LYS A 153 -18.40 -21.89 23.58
C LYS A 153 -19.56 -22.32 22.67
N VAL A 154 -19.25 -22.82 21.47
CA VAL A 154 -20.27 -23.37 20.56
C VAL A 154 -20.93 -24.61 21.15
N LYS A 155 -20.15 -25.56 21.69
CA LYS A 155 -20.70 -26.75 22.36
C LYS A 155 -21.50 -26.43 23.63
N ALA A 156 -21.14 -25.38 24.36
CA ALA A 156 -21.90 -24.95 25.52
C ALA A 156 -23.28 -24.40 25.11
N ASN A 157 -23.35 -23.52 24.11
CA ASN A 157 -24.63 -22.95 23.64
C ASN A 157 -25.57 -23.98 23.00
N VAL A 158 -25.04 -25.04 22.39
CA VAL A 158 -25.85 -26.13 21.82
C VAL A 158 -26.35 -27.10 22.90
N ARG A 159 -25.77 -27.13 24.10
CA ARG A 159 -26.25 -27.95 25.22
C ARG A 159 -27.39 -27.30 26.03
N PHE A 160 -27.70 -26.03 25.76
CA PHE A 160 -28.79 -25.29 26.42
C PHE A 160 -30.00 -25.04 25.50
N LEU A 161 -30.03 -25.69 24.33
CA LEU A 161 -31.19 -25.81 23.43
C LEU A 161 -31.59 -27.29 23.35
#